data_AF-A0A060NH43-F1
#
_entry.id   AF-A0A060NH43-F1
#
_cell.length_a   1.000
_cell.length_b   1.000
_cell.length_c   1.000
_cell.angle_alpha   90.00
_cell.angle_beta   90.00
_cell.angle_gamma   90.00
#
_symmetry.space_group_name_H-M   'P 1'
#
loop_
_entity.id
_entity.type
_entity.pdbx_description
1 polymer ?
#
loop_
_entity_poly.entity_id
_entity_poly.type
_entity_poly.pdbx_seq_one_letter_code
_entity_poly.pdbx_strand_id
1 'polypeptide(L)' 'MTGMQALIGALGLVEAERFLVAVSRDKFDYTQWRQTGLPPMNLEDLAHQANQLSAQLSKNEHN' A
#
# COMPACT_ATOMS: atom_id res chain seq x y z
N MET A 1 -14.58 -7.28 6.69
CA MET A 1 -13.23 -7.84 6.43
C MET A 1 -12.62 -7.28 5.15
N THR A 2 -12.82 -6.00 4.85
CA THR A 2 -12.38 -5.35 3.60
C THR A 2 -10.86 -5.36 3.44
N GLY A 3 -10.10 -5.16 4.52
CA GLY A 3 -8.64 -5.21 4.47
C GLY A 3 -8.06 -6.56 4.10
N MET A 4 -8.62 -7.66 4.63
CA MET A 4 -8.16 -9.01 4.30
C MET A 4 -8.51 -9.39 2.86
N GLN A 5 -9.70 -9.01 2.39
CA GLN A 5 -10.09 -9.21 0.99
C GLN A 5 -9.23 -8.39 0.02
N ALA A 6 -8.87 -7.16 0.37
CA ALA A 6 -7.93 -6.37 -0.42
C ALA A 6 -6.53 -7.01 -0.47
N LEU A 7 -6.03 -7.51 0.68
CA LEU A 7 -4.75 -8.21 0.75
C LEU A 7 -4.73 -9.47 -0.11
N ILE A 8 -5.75 -10.31 0.01
CA ILE A 8 -5.91 -11.52 -0.81
C ILE A 8 -6.08 -11.16 -2.29
N GLY A 9 -6.82 -10.09 -2.61
CA GLY A 9 -6.99 -9.63 -3.98
C GLY A 9 -5.69 -9.14 -4.62
N ALA A 10 -4.80 -8.52 -3.84
CA ALA A 10 -3.52 -7.99 -4.32
C ALA A 10 -2.43 -9.06 -4.43
N LEU A 11 -2.37 -10.01 -3.48
CA LEU A 11 -1.26 -10.97 -3.37
C LEU A 11 -1.64 -12.38 -3.83
N GLY A 12 -2.93 -12.71 -3.87
CA GLY A 12 -3.43 -14.08 -3.93
C GLY A 12 -3.44 -14.74 -2.54
N LEU A 13 -4.23 -15.81 -2.41
CA LEU A 13 -4.50 -16.46 -1.12
C LEU A 13 -3.22 -16.96 -0.42
N VAL A 14 -2.38 -17.70 -1.15
CA VAL A 14 -1.19 -18.34 -0.57
C VAL A 14 -0.14 -17.32 -0.15
N GLU A 15 0.05 -16.25 -0.93
CA GLU A 15 1.00 -15.19 -0.57
C GLU A 15 0.49 -14.31 0.57
N ALA A 16 -0.83 -14.09 0.66
CA ALA A 16 -1.42 -13.39 1.80
C ALA A 16 -1.20 -14.16 3.11
N GLU A 17 -1.33 -15.50 3.10
CA GLU A 17 -1.02 -16.34 4.26
C GLU A 17 0.47 -16.26 4.64
N ARG A 18 1.38 -16.39 3.65
CA ARG A 18 2.83 -16.25 3.89
C ARG A 18 3.18 -14.88 4.48
N PHE A 19 2.58 -13.81 3.97
CA PHE A 19 2.76 -12.46 4.47
C PHE A 19 2.34 -12.34 5.93
N LEU A 20 1.14 -12.83 6.30
CA LEU A 20 0.65 -12.79 7.67
C LEU A 20 1.55 -13.58 8.62
N VAL A 21 2.02 -14.76 8.20
CA VAL A 21 2.95 -15.58 8.98
C VAL A 21 4.29 -14.87 9.16
N ALA A 22 4.83 -14.22 8.12
CA ALA A 22 6.07 -13.47 8.21
C ALA A 22 5.95 -12.26 9.15
N VAL A 23 4.87 -11.48 9.02
CA VAL A 23 4.60 -10.29 9.86
C VAL A 23 4.32 -10.64 11.31
N SER A 24 3.75 -11.83 11.59
CA SER A 24 3.42 -12.27 12.94
C SER A 24 4.55 -13.00 13.66
N ARG A 25 5.51 -13.59 12.93
CA ARG A 25 6.65 -14.31 13.52
C ARG A 25 7.71 -13.38 14.11
N ASP A 26 7.96 -12.25 13.47
CA ASP A 26 8.88 -11.22 13.96
C ASP A 26 8.09 -10.04 14.52
N LYS A 27 8.65 -9.32 15.50
CA LYS A 27 8.12 -7.98 15.83
C LYS A 27 8.33 -7.11 14.61
N PHE A 28 7.29 -6.94 13.80
CA PHE A 28 7.32 -6.00 12.68
C PHE A 28 7.66 -4.60 13.21
N ASP A 29 8.89 -4.15 12.94
CA ASP A 29 9.33 -2.82 13.31
C ASP A 29 8.80 -1.82 12.28
N TYR A 30 7.64 -1.24 12.60
CA TYR A 30 7.02 -0.21 11.78
C TYR A 30 7.94 0.99 11.55
N THR A 31 8.82 1.32 12.50
CA THR A 31 9.76 2.45 12.37
C THR A 31 10.82 2.13 11.32
N GLN A 32 11.41 0.94 11.38
CA GLN A 32 12.39 0.49 10.40
C GLN A 32 11.79 0.34 9.01
N TRP A 33 10.60 -0.26 8.91
CA TRP A 33 9.88 -0.38 7.64
C TRP A 33 9.57 0.99 7.05
N ARG A 34 9.13 1.97 7.86
CA ARG A 34 8.81 3.31 7.35
C ARG A 34 10.02 4.04 6.79
N GLN A 35 11.21 3.77 7.33
CA GLN A 35 12.46 4.38 6.84
C GLN A 35 12.92 3.79 5.50
N THR A 36 12.60 2.53 5.21
CA THR A 36 13.22 1.77 4.09
C THR A 36 12.23 1.22 3.06
N GLY A 37 10.95 1.11 3.43
CA GLY A 37 9.89 0.48 2.64
C GLY A 37 9.14 1.44 1.72
N LEU A 38 9.41 2.74 1.81
CA LEU A 38 8.89 3.72 0.86
C LEU A 38 9.84 3.85 -0.33
N PRO A 39 9.34 3.98 -1.57
CA PRO A 39 10.18 4.31 -2.71
C PRO A 39 10.99 5.58 -2.43
N PRO A 40 12.25 5.67 -2.89
CA PRO A 40 13.01 6.90 -2.81
C PRO A 40 12.34 7.96 -3.68
N MET A 41 11.52 8.79 -3.06
CA MET A 41 10.72 9.83 -3.70
C MET A 41 10.78 11.07 -2.83
N ASN A 42 11.03 12.22 -3.45
CA ASN A 42 10.97 13.49 -2.73
C ASN A 42 9.49 13.87 -2.47
N LEU A 43 9.28 14.81 -1.55
CA LEU A 43 7.93 15.23 -1.15
C LEU A 43 7.13 15.83 -2.31
N GLU A 44 7.81 16.52 -3.23
CA GLU A 44 7.21 17.22 -4.37
C GLU A 44 6.63 16.24 -5.38
N ASP A 45 7.38 15.20 -5.73
CA ASP A 45 6.97 14.13 -6.63
C ASP A 45 5.77 13.37 -6.04
N LEU A 46 5.79 13.09 -4.74
CA LEU A 46 4.67 12.46 -4.04
C LEU A 46 3.41 13.33 -4.10
N ALA A 47 3.55 14.62 -3.81
CA ALA A 47 2.45 15.57 -3.86
C ALA A 47 1.87 15.69 -5.29
N HIS A 48 2.73 15.72 -6.30
CA HIS A 48 2.33 15.75 -7.70
C HIS A 48 1.53 14.50 -8.08
N GLN A 49 2.02 13.29 -7.74
CA GLN A 49 1.32 12.04 -8.03
C GLN A 49 -0.03 11.95 -7.30
N ALA A 50 -0.10 12.39 -6.04
CA ALA A 50 -1.35 12.43 -5.29
C ALA A 50 -2.39 13.34 -5.95
N ASN A 51 -1.98 14.53 -6.42
CA ASN A 51 -2.85 15.46 -7.13
C ASN A 51 -3.34 14.88 -8.47
N GLN A 52 -2.46 14.21 -9.21
CA GLN A 52 -2.84 13.54 -10.47
C GLN A 52 -3.88 12.45 -10.24
N LEU A 53 -3.68 11.59 -9.23
CA LEU A 53 -4.63 10.53 -8.88
C LEU A 53 -5.97 11.11 -8.45
N SER A 54 -5.97 12.14 -7.61
CA SER A 54 -7.19 12.85 -7.17
C SER A 54 -7.99 13.40 -8.36
N ALA A 55 -7.30 14.03 -9.32
CA ALA A 55 -7.92 14.55 -10.53
C ALA A 55 -8.46 13.45 -11.48
N GLN A 56 -7.87 12.25 -11.48
CA GLN A 56 -8.36 11.10 -12.25
C GLN A 56 -9.63 10.51 -11.62
N LEU A 57 -9.62 10.34 -10.29
CA LEU A 57 -10.78 9.83 -9.57
C LEU A 57 -11.99 10.76 -9.73
N SER A 58 -11.79 12.08 -9.59
CA SER A 58 -12.88 13.05 -9.79
C SER A 58 -13.43 13.07 -11.21
N LYS A 59 -12.60 12.85 -12.23
CA LYS A 59 -13.06 12.71 -13.63
C LYS A 59 -13.86 11.44 -13.86
N ASN A 60 -13.49 10.34 -13.21
CA ASN A 60 -14.20 9.06 -13.34
C ASN A 60 -15.55 9.05 -12.60
N GLU A 61 -15.77 9.94 -11.63
CA GLU A 61 -17.08 10.09 -10.96
C GLU A 61 -18.10 10.91 -11.76
N HIS A 62 -17.65 11.66 -12.77
CA HIS A 62 -18.49 12.52 -13.61
C HIS A 62 -18.75 11.92 -15.02
N ASN A 63 -18.43 10.66 -15.24
CA ASN A 63 -18.62 9.92 -16.50
C ASN A 63 -19.37 8.62 -16.25
#